data_AF-A0A916UDA2-F1
#
_entry.id   AF-A0A916UDA2-F1
#
_cell.length_a   1.000
_cell.length_b   1.000
_cell.length_c   1.000
_cell.angle_alpha   90.00
_cell.angle_beta   90.00
_cell.angle_gamma   90.00
#
_symmetry.space_group_name_H-M   'P 1'
#
loop_
_entity.id
_entity.type
_entity.pdbx_description
1 polymer ?
#
loop_
_entity_poly.entity_id
_entity_poly.type
_entity_poly.pdbx_seq_one_letter_code
_entity_poly.pdbx_strand_id
1 'polypeptide(L)'
;MGNHSYKLKPKDMDTIKKFDLMQKIANELIDLQNSQQALIQKLGKIEVDNIELGDKRLEKDLPDMHQRVSDNLDTISGILEYFDEKKDNFGEKNNVEALKEQQIIDNLNI
;
A
#
# COMPACT_ATOMS: atom_id res chain seq x y z
N MET A 1 42.10 2.04 21.38
CA MET A 1 41.14 2.15 20.26
C MET A 1 39.77 2.31 20.89
N GLY A 2 39.21 3.52 20.86
CA GLY A 2 37.92 3.77 21.52
C GLY A 2 36.80 3.13 20.71
N ASN A 3 36.10 2.16 21.29
CA ASN A 3 34.82 1.69 20.78
C ASN A 3 33.82 2.86 20.85
N HIS A 4 33.82 3.70 19.82
CA HIS A 4 32.70 4.62 19.61
C HIS A 4 31.52 3.75 19.19
N SER A 5 30.62 3.47 20.13
CA SER A 5 29.25 3.15 19.80
C SER A 5 28.72 4.34 18.99
N TYR A 6 28.57 4.16 17.68
CA TYR A 6 28.04 5.20 16.81
C TYR A 6 26.54 5.21 16.93
N LYS A 7 26.04 5.92 17.95
CA LYS A 7 24.61 6.23 18.05
C LYS A 7 24.14 6.87 16.74
N LEU A 8 22.97 6.45 16.26
CA LEU A 8 22.34 7.02 15.07
C LEU A 8 22.22 8.55 15.16
N LYS A 9 22.50 9.24 14.05
CA LYS A 9 22.32 10.71 13.99
C LYS A 9 20.84 11.05 13.80
N PRO A 10 20.41 12.28 14.17
CA PRO A 10 19.03 12.71 13.97
C PRO A 10 18.50 12.52 12.55
N LYS A 11 19.35 12.77 11.54
CA LYS A 11 19.01 12.54 10.13
C LYS A 11 18.78 11.06 9.77
N ASP A 12 19.45 10.14 10.46
CA ASP A 12 19.33 8.70 10.18
C ASP A 12 18.01 8.20 10.78
N MET A 13 17.61 8.71 11.95
CA MET A 13 16.30 8.46 12.55
C MET A 13 15.14 9.04 11.71
N ASP A 14 15.33 10.22 11.11
CA ASP A 14 14.36 10.82 10.18
C ASP A 14 14.17 9.95 8.93
N THR A 15 15.27 9.45 8.35
CA THR A 15 15.25 8.50 7.24
C THR A 15 14.46 7.23 7.57
N ILE A 16 14.69 6.63 8.74
CA ILE A 16 13.94 5.44 9.20
C ILE A 16 12.44 5.75 9.27
N LYS A 17 12.06 6.85 9.94
CA LYS A 17 10.65 7.26 10.08
C LYS A 17 9.98 7.50 8.74
N LYS A 18 10.70 8.11 7.79
CA LYS A 18 10.18 8.35 6.44
C LYS A 18 9.95 7.04 5.70
N PHE A 19 10.87 6.09 5.77
CA PHE A 19 10.69 4.77 5.16
C PHE A 19 9.51 4.01 5.80
N ASP A 20 9.38 4.05 7.13
CA ASP A 20 8.24 3.42 7.83
C ASP A 20 6.90 4.02 7.40
N LEU A 21 6.85 5.34 7.20
CA LEU A 21 5.67 6.00 6.64
C LEU A 21 5.39 5.56 5.20
N MET A 22 6.42 5.40 4.37
CA MET A 22 6.25 4.87 3.01
C MET A 22 5.73 3.43 3.05
N GLN A 23 6.27 2.56 3.89
CA GLN A 23 5.76 1.19 4.05
C GLN A 23 4.30 1.17 4.50
N LYS A 24 3.93 2.05 5.43
CA LYS A 24 2.54 2.19 5.86
C LYS A 24 1.64 2.59 4.70
N ILE A 25 2.01 3.59 3.91
CA ILE A 25 1.22 4.03 2.76
C ILE A 25 1.07 2.91 1.72
N ALA A 26 2.14 2.15 1.43
CA ALA A 26 2.06 1.01 0.52
C ALA A 26 1.07 -0.05 1.01
N ASN A 27 1.07 -0.36 2.31
CA ASN A 27 0.11 -1.32 2.89
C ASN A 27 -1.33 -0.83 2.77
N GLU A 28 -1.59 0.46 3.02
CA GLU A 28 -2.94 1.04 2.87
C GLU A 28 -3.41 1.00 1.40
N LEU A 29 -2.51 1.14 0.42
CA LEU A 29 -2.83 0.99 -1.00
C LEU A 29 -3.18 -0.46 -1.37
N ILE A 30 -2.48 -1.44 -0.78
CA ILE A 30 -2.82 -2.87 -0.92
C ILE A 30 -4.20 -3.15 -0.32
N ASP A 31 -4.49 -2.64 0.86
CA ASP A 31 -5.80 -2.81 1.51
C ASP A 31 -6.92 -2.15 0.70
N LEU A 32 -6.65 -0.99 0.11
CA LEU A 32 -7.58 -0.32 -0.80
C LEU A 32 -7.81 -1.14 -2.08
N GLN A 33 -6.77 -1.73 -2.67
CA GLN A 33 -6.87 -2.61 -3.83
C GLN A 33 -7.75 -3.84 -3.52
N ASN A 34 -7.48 -4.52 -2.40
CA ASN A 34 -8.26 -5.66 -1.93
C ASN A 34 -9.75 -5.30 -1.71
N SER A 35 -10.00 -4.11 -1.17
CA SER A 35 -11.36 -3.60 -0.96
C SER A 35 -12.09 -3.38 -2.29
N GLN A 36 -11.43 -2.84 -3.32
CA GLN A 36 -12.03 -2.68 -4.66
C GLN A 36 -12.32 -4.02 -5.33
N GLN A 37 -11.41 -5.01 -5.22
CA GLN A 37 -11.66 -6.36 -5.73
C GLN A 37 -12.92 -6.99 -5.10
N ALA A 38 -13.11 -6.79 -3.79
CA ALA A 38 -14.31 -7.26 -3.10
C ALA A 38 -15.59 -6.56 -3.59
N LEU A 39 -15.52 -5.27 -3.95
CA LEU A 39 -16.65 -4.53 -4.54
C LEU A 39 -16.99 -5.06 -5.94
N ILE A 40 -15.99 -5.31 -6.78
CA ILE A 40 -16.17 -5.91 -8.12
C ILE A 40 -16.90 -7.25 -8.02
N GLN A 41 -16.45 -8.14 -7.13
CA GLN A 41 -17.10 -9.43 -6.92
C GLN A 41 -18.54 -9.30 -6.43
N LYS A 42 -18.83 -8.32 -5.56
CA LYS A 42 -20.20 -8.06 -5.10
C LYS A 42 -21.09 -7.52 -6.21
N LEU A 43 -20.58 -6.60 -7.03
CA LEU A 43 -21.33 -6.07 -8.18
C LEU A 43 -21.66 -7.17 -9.18
N GLY A 44 -20.68 -8.01 -9.54
CA GLY A 44 -20.93 -9.15 -10.44
C GLY A 44 -21.99 -10.12 -9.91
N LYS A 45 -22.02 -10.38 -8.59
CA LYS A 45 -23.08 -11.20 -7.98
C LYS A 45 -24.45 -10.55 -8.11
N ILE A 46 -24.56 -9.26 -7.82
CA ILE A 46 -25.83 -8.52 -7.93
C ILE A 46 -26.31 -8.47 -9.39
N GLU A 47 -25.39 -8.31 -10.35
CA GLU A 47 -25.71 -8.37 -11.79
C GLU A 47 -26.28 -9.73 -12.18
N VAL A 48 -25.68 -10.83 -11.70
CA VAL A 48 -26.19 -12.20 -11.92
C VAL A 48 -27.57 -12.39 -11.29
N ASP A 49 -27.76 -11.99 -10.03
CA ASP A 49 -29.06 -12.08 -9.36
C ASP A 49 -30.12 -11.24 -10.10
N ASN A 50 -29.72 -10.11 -10.69
CA ASN A 50 -30.64 -9.26 -11.45
C ASN A 50 -31.05 -9.85 -12.81
N ILE A 51 -30.30 -10.80 -13.37
CA ILE A 51 -30.74 -11.54 -14.57
C ILE A 51 -32.03 -12.32 -14.27
N GLU A 52 -32.13 -12.90 -13.07
CA GLU A 52 -33.33 -13.62 -12.64
C GLU A 52 -34.47 -12.67 -12.27
N LEU A 53 -34.15 -11.54 -11.62
CA LEU A 53 -35.13 -10.54 -11.19
C LEU A 53 -35.72 -9.71 -12.34
N GLY A 54 -34.90 -9.34 -13.33
CA GLY A 54 -35.29 -8.52 -14.47
C GLY A 54 -35.55 -7.05 -14.16
N ASP A 55 -34.95 -6.48 -13.10
CA ASP A 55 -35.12 -5.06 -12.78
C ASP A 55 -34.39 -4.18 -13.80
N LYS A 56 -35.14 -3.31 -14.48
CA LYS A 56 -34.64 -2.49 -15.58
C LYS A 56 -33.68 -1.38 -15.15
N ARG A 57 -33.77 -0.93 -13.91
CA ARG A 57 -32.84 0.07 -13.40
C ARG A 57 -31.51 -0.58 -13.07
N LEU A 58 -31.53 -1.74 -12.43
CA LEU A 58 -30.33 -2.52 -12.15
C LEU A 58 -29.65 -3.01 -13.43
N GLU A 59 -30.40 -3.47 -14.44
CA GLU A 59 -29.86 -3.86 -15.76
C GLU A 59 -29.09 -2.72 -16.43
N LYS A 60 -29.52 -1.47 -16.20
CA LYS A 60 -28.90 -0.28 -16.77
C LYS A 60 -27.73 0.24 -15.93
N ASP A 61 -27.93 0.37 -14.62
CA ASP A 61 -27.02 1.13 -13.75
C ASP A 61 -25.85 0.28 -13.22
N LEU A 62 -26.03 -1.04 -13.04
CA LEU A 62 -24.99 -1.91 -12.48
C LEU A 62 -23.75 -2.06 -13.38
N PRO A 63 -23.87 -2.26 -14.71
CA PRO A 63 -22.70 -2.36 -15.59
C PRO A 63 -21.81 -1.11 -15.54
N ASP A 64 -22.41 0.08 -15.52
CA ASP A 64 -21.68 1.36 -15.39
C ASP A 64 -21.01 1.50 -14.02
N MET A 65 -21.63 0.99 -12.95
CA MET A 65 -21.01 0.93 -11.62
C MET A 65 -19.84 -0.05 -11.61
N HIS A 66 -20.01 -1.24 -12.19
CA HIS A 66 -18.96 -2.26 -12.28
C HIS A 66 -17.75 -1.72 -13.03
N GLN A 67 -17.93 -1.11 -14.20
CA GLN A 67 -16.84 -0.52 -14.97
C GLN A 67 -16.07 0.52 -14.15
N ARG A 68 -16.76 1.45 -13.47
CA ARG A 68 -16.09 2.48 -12.65
C ARG A 68 -15.29 1.91 -11.48
N VAL A 69 -15.76 0.83 -10.86
CA VAL A 69 -15.02 0.16 -9.78
C VAL A 69 -13.80 -0.57 -10.35
N SER A 70 -13.92 -1.19 -11.52
CA SER A 70 -12.78 -1.79 -12.24
C SER A 70 -11.74 -0.75 -12.66
N ASP A 71 -12.15 0.37 -13.23
CA ASP A 71 -11.25 1.47 -13.62
C ASP A 71 -10.51 2.05 -12.40
N ASN A 72 -11.20 2.14 -11.25
CA ASN A 72 -10.58 2.55 -10.00
C ASN A 72 -9.57 1.53 -9.51
N LEU A 73 -9.85 0.22 -9.62
CA LEU A 73 -8.90 -0.83 -9.28
C LEU A 73 -7.62 -0.74 -10.12
N ASP A 74 -7.74 -0.51 -11.42
CA ASP A 74 -6.58 -0.32 -12.31
C ASP A 74 -5.76 0.91 -11.90
N THR A 75 -6.44 2.01 -11.58
CA THR A 75 -5.80 3.24 -11.10
C THR A 75 -5.04 3.00 -9.79
N ILE A 76 -5.65 2.32 -8.82
CA ILE A 76 -5.00 1.99 -7.54
C ILE A 76 -3.80 1.08 -7.77
N SER A 77 -3.91 0.10 -8.66
CA SER A 77 -2.82 -0.82 -8.99
C SER A 77 -1.62 -0.09 -9.57
N GLY A 78 -1.84 0.86 -10.48
CA GLY A 78 -0.77 1.69 -11.03
C GLY A 78 -0.12 2.62 -10.00
N ILE A 79 -0.92 3.18 -9.06
CA ILE A 79 -0.38 4.00 -7.96
C ILE A 79 0.49 3.14 -7.03
N LEU A 80 0.02 1.93 -6.70
CA LEU A 80 0.75 1.00 -5.83
C LEU A 80 2.09 0.60 -6.46
N GLU A 81 2.11 0.20 -7.73
CA GLU A 81 3.33 -0.17 -8.45
C GLU A 81 4.36 0.96 -8.43
N TYR A 82 3.94 2.19 -8.81
CA TYR A 82 4.80 3.37 -8.75
C TYR A 82 5.35 3.63 -7.34
N PHE A 83 4.50 3.50 -6.33
CA PHE A 83 4.87 3.87 -4.97
C PHE A 83 5.75 2.83 -4.30
N ASP A 84 5.55 1.53 -4.59
CA ASP A 84 6.44 0.46 -4.15
C ASP A 84 7.84 0.62 -4.75
N GLU A 85 7.94 0.89 -6.07
CA GLU A 85 9.24 1.17 -6.70
C GLU A 85 9.95 2.37 -6.04
N LYS A 86 9.20 3.43 -5.74
CA LYS A 86 9.72 4.61 -5.05
C LYS A 86 10.19 4.30 -3.63
N LYS A 87 9.45 3.47 -2.90
CA LYS A 87 9.78 3.02 -1.53
C LYS A 87 11.03 2.16 -1.53
N ASP A 88 11.14 1.20 -2.43
CA ASP A 88 12.28 0.29 -2.53
C ASP A 88 13.56 1.07 -2.89
N ASN A 89 13.48 1.93 -3.91
CA ASN A 89 14.57 2.84 -4.27
C ASN A 89 15.00 3.75 -3.10
N PHE A 90 14.06 4.22 -2.27
CA PHE A 90 14.38 5.01 -1.08
C PHE A 90 15.08 4.15 -0.03
N GLY A 91 14.61 2.92 0.20
CA GLY A 91 15.21 1.96 1.12
C GLY A 91 16.67 1.65 0.78
N GLU A 92 16.92 1.27 -0.47
CA GLU A 92 18.25 0.93 -0.98
C GLU A 92 19.20 2.13 -0.93
N LYS A 93 18.77 3.29 -1.48
CA LYS A 93 19.61 4.49 -1.54
C LYS A 93 20.09 4.97 -0.17
N ASN A 94 19.29 4.76 0.87
CA ASN A 94 19.61 5.22 2.22
C ASN A 94 20.08 4.11 3.15
N ASN A 95 20.24 2.88 2.64
CA ASN A 95 20.63 1.70 3.43
C ASN A 95 19.77 1.54 4.69
N VAL A 96 18.45 1.66 4.54
CA VAL A 96 17.50 1.74 5.66
C VAL A 96 17.55 0.49 6.55
N GLU A 97 17.82 -0.68 5.95
CA GLU A 97 17.98 -1.93 6.69
C GLU A 97 19.12 -1.84 7.72
N ALA A 98 20.32 -1.44 7.30
CA ALA A 98 21.45 -1.23 8.21
C ALA A 98 21.16 -0.16 9.27
N LEU A 99 20.41 0.89 8.92
CA LEU A 99 20.00 1.91 9.90
C LEU A 99 19.06 1.35 10.95
N LYS A 100 18.11 0.49 10.55
CA LYS A 100 17.19 -0.20 11.48
C LYS A 100 17.91 -1.21 12.36
N GLU A 101 18.86 -1.97 11.81
CA GLU A 101 19.72 -2.87 12.60
C GLU A 101 20.50 -2.09 13.66
N GLN A 102 21.14 -0.97 13.27
CA GLN A 102 21.85 -0.12 14.22
C GLN A 102 20.90 0.48 15.27
N GLN A 103 19.67 0.85 14.89
CA GLN A 103 18.67 1.34 15.84
C GLN A 103 18.33 0.29 16.91
N ILE A 104 18.20 -0.98 16.51
CA ILE A 104 17.96 -2.08 17.44
C ILE A 104 19.15 -2.26 18.39
N ILE A 105 20.38 -2.24 17.87
CA ILE A 105 21.62 -2.34 18.67
C ILE A 105 21.71 -1.19 19.67
N ASP A 106 21.43 0.04 19.25
CA ASP A 106 21.43 1.22 20.11
C ASP A 106 20.38 1.13 21.22
N ASN A 107 19.23 0.51 20.95
CA ASN A 107 18.16 0.31 21.94
C ASN A 107 18.45 -0.83 22.94
N LEU A 108 19.25 -1.83 22.56
CA LEU A 108 19.62 -2.97 23.40
C LEU A 108 20.83 -2.69 24.29
N ASN A 109 21.73 -1.79 23.88
CA ASN A 109 22.86 -1.33 24.68
C ASN A 109 22.43 -0.17 25.60
N ILE A 110 21.68 -0.51 26.66
CA ILE A 110 21.45 0.38 27.82
C ILE A 110 22.67 0.30 28.75
#